data_AF-A0A6C0AU68-F1
#
_entry.id   AF-A0A6C0AU68-F1
#
_cell.length_a   1.000
_cell.length_b   1.000
_cell.length_c   1.000
_cell.angle_alpha   90.00
_cell.angle_beta   90.00
_cell.angle_gamma   90.00
#
_symmetry.space_group_name_H-M   'P 1'
#
loop_
_entity.id
_entity.type
_entity.pdbx_description
1 polymer ?
#
loop_
_entity_poly.entity_id
_entity_poly.type
_entity_poly.pdbx_seq_one_letter_code
_entity_poly.pdbx_strand_id
1 'polypeptide(L)'
;MGQKYYYDPKHGGCLRMVTRIDKTTSVIKGAYGDDEELKGFWFAKIEHLSENKEIDGKQYNMIVDFEMKKELAHKRKLYAYMGSNRKIRWEDGNVWLQMYWA
;
A
#
# COMPACT_ATOMS: atom_id res chain seq x y z
N MET A 1 -2.72 -16.42 -9.25
CA MET A 1 -2.82 -15.02 -8.77
C MET A 1 -1.99 -14.92 -7.50
N GLY A 2 -1.04 -13.99 -7.43
CA GLY A 2 -0.09 -13.92 -6.31
C GLY A 2 -0.54 -12.97 -5.22
N GLN A 3 -0.55 -13.44 -3.97
CA GLN A 3 -0.72 -12.63 -2.78
C GLN A 3 0.65 -12.30 -2.18
N LYS A 4 0.81 -11.09 -1.67
CA LYS A 4 2.01 -10.65 -0.97
C LYS A 4 1.61 -9.94 0.32
N TYR A 5 2.37 -10.18 1.37
CA TYR A 5 2.08 -9.66 2.70
C TYR A 5 3.12 -8.63 3.05
N TYR A 6 2.68 -7.52 3.62
CA TYR A 6 3.48 -6.36 3.92
C TYR A 6 3.17 -5.87 5.33
N TYR A 7 4.17 -5.27 5.96
CA TYR A 7 3.99 -4.56 7.22
C TYR A 7 4.69 -3.19 7.13
N ASP A 8 4.25 -2.27 7.98
CA ASP A 8 4.89 -0.96 8.17
C ASP A 8 5.76 -1.07 9.42
N PRO A 9 7.09 -0.86 9.33
CA PRO A 9 7.97 -0.93 10.47
C PRO A 9 7.80 0.25 11.45
N LYS A 10 7.16 1.35 11.04
CA LYS A 10 6.94 2.52 11.90
C LYS A 10 5.70 2.38 12.80
N HIS A 11 4.73 1.57 12.40
CA HIS A 11 3.46 1.39 13.11
C HIS A 11 3.27 -0.09 13.44
N GLY A 12 3.29 -0.43 14.73
CA GLY A 12 3.06 -1.80 15.21
C GLY A 12 1.66 -2.31 14.85
N GLY A 13 1.52 -3.63 14.65
CA GLY A 13 0.22 -4.27 14.37
C GLY A 13 -0.31 -4.10 12.93
N CYS A 14 0.33 -3.29 12.09
CA CYS A 14 -0.20 -2.94 10.78
C CYS A 14 0.19 -3.95 9.67
N LEU A 15 -0.54 -5.07 9.59
CA LEU A 15 -0.41 -6.06 8.52
C LEU A 15 -1.30 -5.70 7.31
N ARG A 16 -0.73 -5.78 6.10
CA ARG A 16 -1.45 -5.64 4.83
C ARG A 16 -1.22 -6.83 3.91
N MET A 17 -2.26 -7.19 3.19
CA MET A 17 -2.21 -8.16 2.10
C MET A 17 -2.49 -7.43 0.78
N VAL A 18 -1.60 -7.59 -0.20
CA VAL A 18 -1.77 -7.09 -1.56
C VAL A 18 -2.07 -8.26 -2.47
N THR A 19 -3.22 -8.21 -3.14
CA THR A 19 -3.68 -9.24 -4.09
C THR A 19 -3.72 -8.66 -5.50
N ARG A 20 -3.00 -9.29 -6.43
CA ARG A 20 -3.04 -8.93 -7.86
C ARG A 20 -4.34 -9.47 -8.47
N ILE A 21 -5.19 -8.58 -8.98
CA ILE A 21 -6.45 -8.94 -9.63
C ILE A 21 -6.20 -9.18 -11.13
N ASP A 22 -5.49 -8.26 -11.77
CA ASP A 22 -5.15 -8.32 -13.20
C ASP A 22 -3.80 -7.62 -13.47
N LYS A 23 -3.50 -7.28 -14.73
CA LYS A 23 -2.23 -6.63 -15.15
C LYS A 23 -2.09 -5.17 -14.71
N THR A 24 -3.18 -4.48 -14.43
CA THR A 24 -3.18 -3.04 -14.09
C THR A 24 -3.75 -2.78 -12.70
N THR A 25 -4.37 -3.77 -12.06
CA THR A 25 -5.08 -3.60 -10.78
C THR A 25 -4.59 -4.57 -9.72
N SER A 26 -4.43 -4.06 -8.51
CA SER A 26 -4.34 -4.86 -7.28
C SER A 26 -5.28 -4.31 -6.22
N VAL A 27 -5.54 -5.09 -5.18
CA VAL A 27 -6.31 -4.65 -3.99
C VAL A 27 -5.46 -4.86 -2.74
N ILE A 28 -5.52 -3.89 -1.83
CA ILE A 28 -4.98 -3.98 -0.48
C ILE A 28 -6.13 -4.36 0.45
N LYS A 29 -5.89 -5.35 1.30
CA LYS A 29 -6.65 -5.58 2.53
C LYS A 29 -5.71 -5.31 3.70
N GLY A 30 -5.99 -4.26 4.47
CA GLY A 30 -5.22 -3.91 5.66
C GLY A 30 -6.05 -4.14 6.93
N ALA A 31 -5.40 -4.56 8.00
CA ALA A 31 -5.97 -4.42 9.33
C ALA A 31 -5.79 -2.97 9.82
N TYR A 32 -6.76 -2.48 10.58
CA TYR A 32 -6.54 -1.28 11.38
C TYR A 32 -5.52 -1.57 12.49
N GLY A 33 -4.61 -0.62 12.73
CA GLY A 33 -3.57 -0.73 13.74
C GLY A 33 -4.09 -0.67 15.17
N ASP A 34 -3.21 -0.95 16.14
CA ASP A 34 -3.55 -0.83 17.56
C ASP A 34 -3.73 0.64 17.98
N ASP A 35 -3.10 1.55 17.24
CA ASP A 35 -3.16 3.00 17.37
C ASP A 35 -4.40 3.64 16.71
N GLU A 36 -5.24 2.84 16.02
CA GLU A 36 -6.46 3.32 15.37
C GLU A 36 -7.71 2.95 16.20
N GLU A 37 -8.69 3.88 16.26
CA GLU A 37 -9.96 3.67 16.99
C GLU A 37 -10.81 2.57 16.34
N LEU A 38 -10.81 2.54 15.00
CA LEU A 38 -11.52 1.53 14.23
C LEU A 38 -10.85 0.16 14.34
N LYS A 39 -11.67 -0.89 14.38
CA LYS A 39 -11.23 -2.29 14.38
C LYS A 39 -11.72 -3.01 13.12
N GLY A 40 -11.03 -4.10 12.77
CA GLY A 40 -11.34 -4.91 11.58
C GLY A 40 -10.44 -4.58 10.40
N PHE A 41 -11.03 -4.58 9.19
CA PHE A 41 -10.27 -4.43 7.95
C PHE A 41 -10.72 -3.22 7.14
N TRP A 42 -9.78 -2.62 6.43
CA TRP A 42 -10.01 -1.65 5.38
C TRP A 42 -9.46 -2.16 4.05
N PHE A 43 -9.95 -1.57 2.97
CA PHE A 43 -9.56 -1.92 1.61
C PHE A 43 -9.06 -0.70 0.86
N ALA A 44 -8.16 -0.91 -0.10
CA ALA A 44 -7.74 0.12 -1.03
C ALA A 44 -7.47 -0.47 -2.41
N LYS A 45 -7.73 0.30 -3.46
CA LYS A 45 -7.46 -0.10 -4.84
C LYS A 45 -6.08 0.41 -5.24
N ILE A 46 -5.29 -0.43 -5.88
CA ILE A 46 -4.03 -0.05 -6.53
C ILE A 46 -4.24 -0.06 -8.04
N GLU A 47 -3.90 1.03 -8.69
CA GLU A 47 -3.77 1.12 -10.14
C GLU A 47 -2.28 1.24 -10.49
N HIS A 48 -1.77 0.29 -11.28
CA HIS A 48 -0.40 0.26 -11.77
C HIS A 48 -0.31 1.13 -13.01
N LEU A 49 0.59 2.10 -12.98
CA LEU A 49 0.75 3.06 -14.05
C LEU A 49 1.45 2.40 -15.24
N SER A 50 1.02 2.74 -16.45
CA SER A 50 1.70 2.34 -17.69
C SER A 50 3.08 3.01 -17.82
N GLU A 51 3.22 4.20 -17.25
CA GLU A 51 4.44 4.98 -17.21
C GLU A 51 4.68 5.50 -15.79
N ASN A 52 5.94 5.58 -15.38
CA ASN A 52 6.25 6.09 -14.05
C ASN A 52 5.89 7.58 -13.95
N LYS A 53 5.36 7.97 -12.80
CA LYS A 53 5.12 9.37 -12.44
C LYS A 53 6.30 9.90 -11.63
N GLU A 54 6.84 11.04 -12.03
CA GLU A 54 7.84 11.77 -11.22
C GLU A 54 7.17 12.80 -10.32
N ILE A 55 7.52 12.79 -9.04
CA ILE A 55 7.13 13.80 -8.04
C ILE A 55 8.36 14.04 -7.14
N ASP A 56 8.78 15.30 -7.01
CA ASP A 56 9.94 15.71 -6.19
C ASP A 56 11.22 14.90 -6.46
N GLY A 57 11.51 14.62 -7.74
CA GLY A 57 12.68 13.84 -8.17
C GLY A 57 12.60 12.34 -7.86
N LYS A 58 11.45 11.83 -7.41
CA LYS A 58 11.21 10.41 -7.14
C LYS A 58 10.21 9.83 -8.14
N GLN A 59 10.45 8.59 -8.54
CA GLN A 59 9.62 7.86 -9.49
C GLN A 59 8.62 6.94 -8.77
N TYR A 60 7.38 6.94 -9.24
CA TYR A 60 6.28 6.13 -8.72
C TYR A 60 5.63 5.33 -9.85
N ASN A 61 5.31 4.07 -9.60
CA ASN A 61 4.76 3.16 -10.62
C ASN A 61 3.32 2.72 -10.34
N MET A 62 2.72 3.23 -9.27
CA MET A 62 1.33 2.95 -8.93
C MET A 62 0.70 4.11 -8.15
N ILE A 63 -0.62 4.18 -8.21
CA ILE A 63 -1.47 5.05 -7.38
C ILE A 63 -2.40 4.17 -6.55
N VAL A 64 -2.63 4.56 -5.30
CA VAL A 64 -3.47 3.82 -4.37
C VAL A 64 -4.60 4.73 -3.89
N ASP A 65 -5.85 4.28 -4.05
CA ASP A 65 -7.05 4.96 -3.58
C ASP A 65 -7.60 4.28 -2.33
N PHE A 66 -7.57 5.01 -1.22
CA PHE A 66 -8.04 4.61 0.10
C PHE A 66 -9.49 5.06 0.37
N GLU A 67 -10.30 5.34 -0.66
CA GLU A 67 -11.73 5.71 -0.52
C GLU A 67 -12.51 4.83 0.47
N MET A 68 -12.20 3.53 0.52
CA MET A 68 -12.91 2.58 1.38
C MET A 68 -12.39 2.56 2.83
N LYS A 69 -11.36 3.35 3.17
CA LYS A 69 -10.86 3.51 4.54
C LYS A 69 -11.59 4.67 5.20
N LYS A 70 -12.37 4.38 6.25
CA LYS A 70 -13.26 5.35 6.93
C LYS A 70 -12.54 6.50 7.65
N GLU A 71 -11.26 6.33 8.01
CA GLU A 71 -10.45 7.35 8.67
C GLU A 71 -9.11 7.49 7.96
N LEU A 72 -8.95 8.60 7.23
CA LEU A 72 -7.73 8.91 6.50
C LEU A 72 -6.92 9.92 7.34
N ALA A 73 -5.77 9.49 7.86
CA ALA A 73 -4.84 10.39 8.55
C ALA A 73 -4.16 11.39 7.59
N HIS A 74 -4.13 11.06 6.29
CA HIS A 74 -3.44 11.82 5.26
C HIS A 74 -4.36 12.02 4.03
N LYS A 75 -3.87 11.67 2.84
CA LYS A 75 -4.59 11.83 1.59
C LYS A 75 -5.37 10.56 1.25
N ARG A 76 -6.48 10.76 0.53
CA ARG A 76 -7.25 9.65 -0.05
C ARG A 76 -6.47 8.90 -1.13
N LYS A 77 -5.72 9.62 -1.97
CA LYS A 77 -4.89 9.03 -3.03
C LYS A 77 -3.43 9.31 -2.75
N LEU A 78 -2.60 8.27 -2.86
CA LEU A 78 -1.15 8.35 -2.68
C LEU A 78 -0.45 7.64 -3.84
N TYR A 79 0.63 8.25 -4.34
CA TYR A 79 1.56 7.58 -5.23
C TYR A 79 2.49 6.67 -4.43
N ALA A 80 2.84 5.54 -5.04
CA ALA A 80 3.76 4.59 -4.45
C ALA A 80 4.62 3.91 -5.52
N TYR A 81 5.76 3.41 -5.08
CA TYR A 81 6.69 2.66 -5.89
C TYR A 81 6.86 1.26 -5.32
N MET A 82 6.40 0.26 -6.08
CA MET A 82 6.63 -1.16 -5.80
C MET A 82 7.82 -1.65 -6.62
N GLY A 83 8.97 -1.79 -5.98
CA GLY A 83 10.20 -2.30 -6.61
C GLY A 83 10.39 -3.81 -6.43
N SER A 84 11.41 -4.38 -7.09
CA SER A 84 11.82 -5.78 -6.94
C SER A 84 12.38 -6.11 -5.54
N ASN A 85 12.84 -5.10 -4.80
CA ASN A 85 13.49 -5.25 -3.49
C ASN A 85 12.52 -5.50 -2.32
N ARG A 86 11.32 -6.05 -2.56
CA ARG A 86 10.35 -6.41 -1.51
C ARG A 86 9.92 -5.22 -0.65
N LYS A 87 9.88 -4.02 -1.24
CA LYS A 87 9.46 -2.79 -0.56
C LYS A 87 8.44 -2.06 -1.40
N ILE A 88 7.48 -1.44 -0.72
CA ILE A 88 6.62 -0.39 -1.27
C ILE A 88 7.05 0.91 -0.62
N ARG A 89 7.46 1.89 -1.42
CA ARG A 89 7.78 3.24 -0.95
C ARG A 89 6.64 4.17 -1.29
N TRP A 90 6.21 4.97 -0.34
CA TRP A 90 5.07 5.87 -0.47
C TRP A 90 5.53 7.32 -0.63
N GLU A 91 4.71 8.15 -1.28
CA GLU A 91 5.01 9.57 -1.49
C GLU A 91 5.20 10.36 -0.18
N ASP A 92 4.53 9.94 0.89
CA ASP A 92 4.59 10.54 2.22
C ASP A 92 5.85 10.12 3.02
N GLY A 93 6.74 9.34 2.40
CA GLY A 93 7.94 8.82 3.04
C GLY A 93 7.70 7.58 3.90
N ASN A 94 6.50 6.99 3.89
CA ASN A 94 6.27 5.68 4.47
C ASN A 94 6.91 4.58 3.61
N VAL A 95 7.26 3.46 4.24
CA VAL A 95 7.82 2.29 3.56
C VAL A 95 7.19 1.04 4.13
N TRP A 96 6.58 0.22 3.26
CA TRP A 96 6.13 -1.11 3.65
C TRP A 96 7.13 -2.16 3.21
N LEU A 97 7.40 -3.13 4.08
CA LEU A 97 8.32 -4.22 3.85
C LEU A 97 7.53 -5.51 3.61
N GLN A 98 7.86 -6.23 2.53
CA GLN A 98 7.24 -7.52 2.25
C GLN A 98 7.78 -8.56 3.22
N MET A 99 6.88 -9.34 3.83
CA MET A 99 7.25 -10.47 4.66
C MET A 99 7.83 -11.61 3.81
N TYR A 100 8.79 -12.32 4.37
CA TYR A 100 9.21 -13.62 3.86
C TYR A 100 8.08 -14.61 4.19
N TRP A 101 7.52 -15.25 3.17
CA TRP A 101 6.81 -16.50 3.41
C TRP A 101 7.87 -17.60 3.51
N ALA A 102 7.75 -18.42 4.55
CA ALA A 102 8.41 -19.71 4.64
C ALA A 102 7.74 -20.70 3.68
#